data_AF-A0A2P4ZD82-F1
#
_entry.id   AF-A0A2P4ZD82-F1
#
_cell.length_a   1.000
_cell.length_b   1.000
_cell.length_c   1.000
_cell.angle_alpha   90.00
_cell.angle_beta   90.00
_cell.angle_gamma   90.00
#
_symmetry.space_group_name_H-M   'P 1'
#
loop_
_entity.id
_entity.type
_entity.pdbx_description
1 polymer ?
#
loop_
_entity_poly.entity_id
_entity_poly.type
_entity_poly.pdbx_seq_one_letter_code
_entity_poly.pdbx_strand_id
1 'polypeptide(L)'
;MSTLPSSRGSSPDAEKDTRSSPRCRSKRNSQHATPAWNLMFQPRSYEEIYSERAYLTASLQRHSLTAIELIHQYSLIEEELHAQEHIGKQRRKLRKRMSFIKVKLAEAARQEKAIIIRLGELQMEQLGRDTWDQVQQRRMFYPLTPSSTPRTTPLSAGSKEFVPSETRSENSPGHIQPCPSEAKPRVLDTVVEVQEGEEEDANEIIINTEEENRLEPRD
;
A
#
# COMPACT_ATOMS: atom_id res chain seq x y z
N MET A 1 44.68 -43.28 -46.71
CA MET A 1 43.83 -43.31 -45.49
C MET A 1 44.74 -43.18 -44.27
N SER A 2 44.36 -42.31 -43.32
CA SER A 2 44.64 -42.26 -41.85
C SER A 2 46.04 -42.60 -41.30
N THR A 3 46.62 -41.93 -40.30
CA THR A 3 46.31 -40.77 -39.43
C THR A 3 47.62 -40.40 -38.73
N LEU A 4 47.87 -39.10 -38.53
CA LEU A 4 48.98 -38.58 -37.71
C LEU A 4 48.67 -38.76 -36.21
N PRO A 5 49.64 -39.11 -35.35
CA PRO A 5 49.49 -38.97 -33.92
C PRO A 5 49.83 -37.55 -33.44
N SER A 6 48.82 -36.97 -32.83
CA SER A 6 48.81 -35.78 -31.98
C SER A 6 49.72 -35.94 -30.76
N SER A 7 50.54 -34.93 -30.45
CA SER A 7 51.18 -34.80 -29.13
C SER A 7 51.27 -33.33 -28.70
N ARG A 8 50.24 -32.96 -27.93
CA ARG A 8 50.17 -32.00 -26.81
C ARG A 8 51.31 -30.98 -26.68
N GLY A 9 51.03 -29.77 -27.16
CA GLY A 9 51.70 -28.55 -26.72
C GLY A 9 51.35 -28.19 -25.27
N SER A 10 52.35 -27.60 -24.62
CA SER A 10 52.41 -27.19 -23.23
C SER A 10 51.35 -26.17 -22.84
N SER A 11 50.78 -26.31 -21.64
CA SER A 11 49.82 -25.40 -21.03
C SER A 11 50.57 -24.28 -20.30
N PRO A 12 50.24 -22.98 -20.51
CA PRO A 12 50.65 -21.95 -19.58
C PRO A 12 49.59 -21.77 -18.48
N ASP A 13 50.08 -21.76 -17.24
CA ASP A 13 49.41 -21.34 -16.01
C ASP A 13 48.63 -20.04 -16.21
N ALA A 14 47.30 -20.11 -16.06
CA ALA A 14 46.48 -18.94 -15.82
C ALA A 14 46.34 -18.79 -14.30
N GLU A 15 47.19 -17.95 -13.71
CA GLU A 15 47.02 -17.50 -12.33
C GLU A 15 45.66 -16.82 -12.19
N LYS A 16 44.71 -17.55 -11.61
CA LYS A 16 43.38 -17.07 -11.27
C LYS A 16 43.50 -16.27 -9.98
N ASP A 17 43.82 -15.00 -10.13
CA ASP A 17 43.74 -13.99 -9.08
C ASP A 17 42.28 -13.83 -8.63
N THR A 18 41.82 -14.71 -7.74
CA THR A 18 40.56 -14.55 -7.02
C THR A 18 40.73 -13.46 -5.97
N ARG A 19 40.69 -12.20 -6.40
CA ARG A 19 40.43 -11.08 -5.49
C ARG A 19 38.97 -11.16 -5.06
N SER A 20 38.74 -11.92 -3.99
CA SER A 20 37.50 -11.91 -3.23
C SER A 20 37.27 -10.50 -2.67
N SER A 21 36.56 -9.68 -3.43
CA SER A 21 36.04 -8.40 -2.96
C SER A 21 35.07 -8.68 -1.81
N PRO A 22 35.34 -8.21 -0.57
CA PRO A 22 34.40 -8.37 0.51
C PRO A 22 33.21 -7.47 0.18
N ARG A 23 32.10 -8.06 -0.26
CA ARG A 23 30.80 -7.39 -0.20
C ARG A 23 30.55 -7.06 1.26
N CYS A 24 30.81 -5.82 1.64
CA CYS A 24 30.37 -5.24 2.89
C CYS A 24 28.85 -5.43 2.97
N ARG A 25 28.42 -6.51 3.62
CA ARG A 25 27.06 -6.65 4.11
C ARG A 25 26.93 -5.59 5.18
N SER A 26 26.44 -4.41 4.78
CA SER A 26 25.96 -3.39 5.70
C SER A 26 25.10 -4.11 6.73
N LYS A 27 25.58 -4.14 7.98
CA LYS A 27 24.85 -4.66 9.12
C LYS A 27 23.59 -3.79 9.20
N ARG A 28 22.50 -4.27 8.59
CA ARG A 28 21.17 -3.75 8.88
C ARG A 28 21.01 -3.91 10.38
N ASN A 29 21.04 -2.79 11.10
CA ASN A 29 20.52 -2.73 12.45
C ASN A 29 19.12 -3.30 12.36
N SER A 30 18.94 -4.58 12.73
CA SER A 30 17.63 -5.09 13.05
C SER A 30 17.29 -4.47 14.39
N GLN A 31 16.93 -3.19 14.37
CA GLN A 31 16.15 -2.66 15.47
C GLN A 31 14.95 -3.59 15.55
N HIS A 32 14.82 -4.26 16.69
CA HIS A 32 13.76 -5.22 16.96
C HIS A 32 12.46 -4.60 16.43
N ALA A 33 11.88 -5.23 15.41
CA ALA A 33 10.66 -4.73 14.81
C ALA A 33 9.57 -4.90 15.86
N THR A 34 9.37 -3.85 16.66
CA THR A 34 8.30 -3.81 17.64
C THR A 34 7.02 -4.00 16.84
N PRO A 35 6.25 -5.07 17.08
CA PRO A 35 5.09 -5.33 16.26
C PRO A 35 4.12 -4.15 16.35
N ALA A 36 3.51 -3.76 15.23
CA ALA A 36 2.77 -2.50 15.10
C ALA A 36 1.70 -2.29 16.18
N TRP A 37 1.11 -3.37 16.70
CA TRP A 37 0.11 -3.32 17.77
C TRP A 37 0.68 -2.89 19.13
N ASN A 38 1.96 -3.16 19.43
CA ASN A 38 2.59 -2.71 20.68
C ASN A 38 2.59 -1.19 20.77
N LEU A 39 2.77 -0.50 19.64
CA LEU A 39 2.76 0.97 19.58
C LEU A 39 1.37 1.54 19.87
N MET A 40 0.28 0.77 19.71
CA MET A 40 -1.05 1.23 20.08
C MET A 40 -1.28 1.24 21.60
N PHE A 41 -0.68 0.30 22.33
CA PHE A 41 -0.84 0.18 23.80
C PHE A 41 0.28 0.87 24.57
N GLN A 42 1.42 1.09 23.92
CA GLN A 42 2.59 1.80 24.46
C GLN A 42 3.08 2.78 23.39
N PRO A 43 2.33 3.85 23.13
CA PRO A 43 2.68 4.82 22.10
C PRO A 43 3.96 5.57 22.46
N ARG A 44 4.77 5.86 21.44
CA ARG A 44 5.99 6.67 21.58
C ARG A 44 5.68 8.11 21.98
N SER A 45 6.72 8.91 22.20
CA SER A 45 6.54 10.34 22.45
C SER A 45 5.93 11.05 21.23
N TYR A 46 5.21 12.15 21.46
CA TYR A 46 4.70 12.98 20.34
C TYR A 46 5.82 13.47 19.43
N GLU A 47 6.99 13.79 19.99
CA GLU A 47 8.17 14.23 19.23
C GLU A 47 8.64 13.16 18.23
N GLU A 48 8.74 11.89 18.67
CA GLU A 48 9.12 10.78 17.79
C GLU A 48 8.08 10.53 16.70
N ILE A 49 6.79 10.57 17.05
CA ILE A 49 5.69 10.37 16.08
C ILE A 49 5.70 11.48 15.02
N TYR A 50 5.83 12.74 15.44
CA TYR A 50 5.80 13.88 14.53
C TYR A 50 7.06 14.00 13.67
N SER A 51 8.24 13.73 14.23
CA SER A 51 9.49 13.71 13.47
C SER A 51 9.48 12.62 12.40
N GLU A 52 9.03 11.41 12.73
CA GLU A 52 8.90 10.32 11.76
C GLU A 52 7.87 10.67 10.68
N ARG A 53 6.69 11.20 11.06
CA ARG A 53 5.67 11.63 10.09
C ARG A 53 6.20 12.68 9.13
N ALA A 54 6.88 13.71 9.63
CA ALA A 54 7.46 14.77 8.79
C ALA A 54 8.50 14.19 7.80
N TYR A 55 9.38 13.31 8.29
CA TYR A 55 10.36 12.62 7.46
C TYR A 55 9.71 11.77 6.36
N LEU A 56 8.68 11.00 6.70
CA LEU A 56 7.97 10.13 5.76
C LEU A 56 7.20 10.93 4.72
N THR A 57 6.52 12.01 5.11
CA THR A 57 5.82 12.91 4.18
C THR A 57 6.79 13.56 3.19
N ALA A 58 7.94 14.05 3.67
CA ALA A 58 8.98 14.61 2.79
C ALA A 58 9.57 13.55 1.85
N SER A 59 9.76 12.33 2.34
CA SER A 59 10.24 11.20 1.53
C SER A 59 9.22 10.79 0.46
N LEU A 60 7.92 10.80 0.79
CA LEU A 60 6.83 10.55 -0.15
C LEU A 60 6.84 11.57 -1.30
N GLN A 61 6.98 12.86 -0.99
CA GLN A 61 7.10 13.90 -2.00
C GLN A 61 8.31 13.68 -2.92
N ARG A 62 9.45 13.27 -2.37
CA ARG A 62 10.65 12.96 -3.16
C ARG A 62 10.42 11.79 -4.12
N HIS A 63 9.73 10.73 -3.67
CA HIS A 63 9.41 9.59 -4.54
C HIS A 63 8.45 9.99 -5.65
N SER A 64 7.45 10.82 -5.36
CA SER A 64 6.53 11.36 -6.36
C SER A 64 7.26 12.19 -7.44
N LEU A 65 8.15 13.11 -7.04
CA LEU A 65 8.97 13.88 -7.97
C LEU A 65 9.90 12.98 -8.81
N THR A 66 10.47 11.94 -8.20
CA THR A 66 11.29 10.96 -8.91
C THR A 66 10.48 10.18 -9.93
N ALA A 67 9.23 9.81 -9.60
CA ALA A 67 8.34 9.12 -10.53
C ALA A 67 8.00 10.00 -11.74
N ILE A 68 7.71 11.29 -11.53
CA ILE A 68 7.48 12.26 -12.61
C ILE A 68 8.69 12.34 -13.54
N GLU A 69 9.89 12.50 -12.99
CA GLU A 69 11.12 12.56 -13.79
C GLU A 69 11.35 11.25 -14.57
N LEU A 70 11.15 10.10 -13.94
CA LEU A 70 11.29 8.80 -14.61
C LEU A 70 10.28 8.61 -15.75
N ILE A 71 9.04 9.07 -15.57
CA ILE A 71 8.00 9.02 -16.61
C ILE A 71 8.36 9.96 -17.76
N HIS A 72 8.86 11.16 -17.48
CA HIS A 72 9.35 12.07 -18.51
C HIS A 72 10.53 11.47 -19.31
N GLN A 73 11.51 10.87 -18.64
CA GLN A 73 12.61 10.18 -19.33
C GLN A 73 12.11 8.96 -20.11
N TYR A 74 11.08 8.28 -19.63
CA TYR A 74 10.44 7.18 -20.34
C TYR A 74 9.83 7.65 -21.66
N SER A 75 9.06 8.75 -21.63
CA SER A 75 8.38 9.26 -22.83
C SER A 75 9.38 9.70 -23.90
N LEU A 76 10.47 10.38 -23.51
CA LEU A 76 11.52 10.76 -24.46
C LEU A 76 12.16 9.55 -25.16
N ILE A 77 12.44 8.47 -24.42
CA ILE A 77 13.01 7.25 -24.99
C ILE A 77 11.99 6.51 -25.87
N GLU A 78 10.71 6.56 -25.51
CA GLU A 78 9.62 5.98 -26.28
C GLU A 78 9.48 6.70 -27.64
N GLU A 79 9.47 8.04 -27.64
CA GLU A 79 9.48 8.87 -28.84
C GLU A 79 10.70 8.58 -29.74
N GLU A 80 11.91 8.51 -29.16
CA GLU A 80 13.15 8.19 -29.88
C GLU A 80 13.14 6.78 -30.49
N LEU A 81 12.49 5.81 -29.82
CA LEU A 81 12.29 4.47 -30.36
C LEU A 81 11.25 4.43 -31.48
N HIS A 82 10.21 5.28 -31.41
CA HIS A 82 9.18 5.42 -32.43
C HIS A 82 9.68 6.12 -33.69
N ALA A 83 10.55 7.12 -33.56
CA ALA A 83 11.16 7.83 -34.68
C ALA A 83 12.02 6.93 -35.59
N GLN A 84 12.35 5.70 -35.16
CA GLN A 84 13.10 4.67 -35.92
C GLN A 84 14.47 5.13 -36.46
N GLU A 85 14.96 6.28 -36.01
CA GLU A 85 16.25 6.87 -36.39
C GLU A 85 17.44 5.97 -35.99
N HIS A 86 17.26 5.16 -34.94
CA HIS A 86 18.31 4.29 -34.43
C HIS A 86 18.15 2.82 -34.83
N ILE A 87 19.23 2.24 -35.37
CA ILE A 87 19.26 0.85 -35.83
C ILE A 87 20.21 0.01 -34.95
N GLY A 88 19.88 -1.28 -34.78
CA GLY A 88 20.75 -2.28 -34.16
C GLY A 88 21.15 -1.95 -32.71
N LYS A 89 22.43 -1.63 -32.51
CA LYS A 89 23.04 -1.47 -31.18
C LYS A 89 22.46 -0.29 -30.39
N GLN A 90 22.22 0.85 -31.02
CA GLN A 90 21.69 2.03 -30.32
C GLN A 90 20.25 1.80 -29.87
N ARG A 91 19.40 1.26 -30.75
CA ARG A 91 18.04 0.86 -30.41
C ARG A 91 17.98 -0.14 -29.23
N ARG A 92 18.93 -1.08 -29.18
CA ARG A 92 19.06 -2.02 -28.05
C ARG A 92 19.43 -1.31 -26.74
N LYS A 93 20.29 -0.29 -26.78
CA LYS A 93 20.64 0.51 -25.59
C LYS A 93 19.44 1.29 -25.08
N LEU A 94 18.65 1.90 -25.96
CA LEU A 94 17.42 2.60 -25.61
C LEU A 94 16.41 1.68 -24.91
N ARG A 95 16.13 0.50 -25.48
CA ARG A 95 15.27 -0.50 -24.82
C ARG A 95 15.78 -0.93 -23.44
N LYS A 96 17.11 -1.02 -23.26
CA LYS A 96 17.71 -1.34 -21.96
C LYS A 96 17.50 -0.21 -20.96
N ARG A 97 17.69 1.05 -21.35
CA ARG A 97 17.39 2.23 -20.51
C ARG A 97 15.92 2.26 -20.14
N MET A 98 15.02 2.04 -21.10
CA MET A 98 13.59 1.97 -20.87
C MET A 98 13.21 0.88 -19.85
N SER A 99 13.79 -0.32 -19.97
CA SER A 99 13.59 -1.41 -19.01
C SER A 99 14.11 -1.05 -17.61
N PHE A 100 15.26 -0.36 -17.54
CA PHE A 100 15.80 0.13 -16.27
C PHE A 100 14.89 1.16 -15.61
N ILE A 101 14.31 2.08 -16.38
CA ILE A 101 13.33 3.05 -15.89
C ILE A 101 12.10 2.34 -15.32
N LYS A 102 11.54 1.33 -16.02
CA LYS A 102 10.42 0.53 -15.52
C LYS A 102 10.73 -0.12 -14.17
N VAL A 103 11.93 -0.68 -14.01
CA VAL A 103 12.38 -1.26 -12.72
C VAL A 103 12.45 -0.19 -11.63
N LYS A 104 12.95 1.00 -11.94
CA LYS A 104 13.03 2.12 -10.98
C LYS A 104 11.66 2.66 -10.59
N LEU A 105 10.72 2.73 -11.53
CA LEU A 105 9.34 3.13 -11.26
C LEU A 105 8.65 2.12 -10.33
N ALA A 106 8.84 0.82 -10.57
CA ALA A 106 8.32 -0.23 -9.69
C ALA A 106 8.98 -0.21 -8.30
N GLU A 107 10.26 0.14 -8.20
CA GLU A 107 10.94 0.36 -6.93
C GLU A 107 10.35 1.56 -6.17
N ALA A 108 10.18 2.71 -6.84
CA ALA A 108 9.58 3.90 -6.25
C ALA A 108 8.15 3.62 -5.76
N ALA A 109 7.31 2.97 -6.57
CA ALA A 109 5.94 2.60 -6.19
C ALA A 109 5.90 1.68 -4.96
N ARG A 110 6.84 0.74 -4.82
CA ARG A 110 6.95 -0.08 -3.61
C ARG A 110 7.32 0.74 -2.38
N GLN A 111 8.20 1.73 -2.52
CA GLN A 111 8.57 2.62 -1.42
C GLN A 111 7.40 3.51 -1.01
N GLU A 112 6.68 4.11 -1.97
CA GLU A 112 5.50 4.92 -1.70
C GLU A 112 4.44 4.12 -0.93
N LYS A 113 4.15 2.89 -1.38
CA LYS A 113 3.21 2.00 -0.69
C LYS A 113 3.65 1.71 0.75
N ALA A 114 4.94 1.42 0.97
CA ALA A 114 5.48 1.17 2.30
C ALA A 114 5.37 2.40 3.21
N ILE A 115 5.67 3.59 2.67
CA ILE A 115 5.55 4.86 3.40
C ILE A 115 4.09 5.14 3.77
N ILE A 116 3.15 4.94 2.84
CA ILE A 116 1.72 5.16 3.08
C ILE A 116 1.20 4.24 4.20
N ILE A 117 1.58 2.95 4.16
CA ILE A 117 1.23 2.01 5.24
C ILE A 117 1.77 2.51 6.57
N ARG A 118 3.04 2.91 6.61
CA ARG A 118 3.69 3.40 7.84
C ARG A 118 3.05 4.69 8.36
N LEU A 119 2.66 5.61 7.49
CA LEU A 119 1.91 6.82 7.87
C LEU A 119 0.55 6.46 8.51
N GLY A 120 -0.13 5.43 8.00
CA GLY A 120 -1.35 4.90 8.63
C GLY A 120 -1.10 4.33 10.02
N GLU A 121 -0.01 3.58 10.21
CA GLU A 121 0.39 3.08 11.54
C GLU A 121 0.67 4.22 12.52
N LEU A 122 1.38 5.27 12.09
CA LEU A 122 1.64 6.46 12.91
C LEU A 122 0.36 7.18 13.32
N GLN A 123 -0.64 7.22 12.44
CA GLN A 123 -1.94 7.80 12.76
C GLN A 123 -2.64 7.00 13.87
N MET A 124 -2.62 5.66 13.79
CA MET A 124 -3.20 4.79 14.81
C MET A 124 -2.43 4.88 16.14
N GLU A 125 -1.10 4.98 16.09
CA GLU A 125 -0.25 5.20 17.26
C GLU A 125 -0.61 6.53 17.96
N GLN A 126 -0.80 7.61 17.18
CA GLN A 126 -1.21 8.90 17.73
C GLN A 126 -2.59 8.83 18.40
N LEU A 127 -3.58 8.21 17.74
CA LEU A 127 -4.92 8.01 18.33
C LEU A 127 -4.89 7.16 19.61
N GLY A 128 -4.04 6.13 19.64
CA GLY A 128 -3.81 5.31 20.84
C GLY A 128 -3.28 6.14 21.99
N ARG A 129 -2.33 7.03 21.71
CA ARG A 129 -1.77 7.98 22.69
C ARG A 129 -2.81 8.94 23.23
N ASP A 130 -3.56 9.58 22.36
CA ASP A 130 -4.63 10.52 22.74
C ASP A 130 -5.70 9.82 23.60
N THR A 131 -6.00 8.56 23.30
CA THR A 131 -6.94 7.74 24.09
C THR A 131 -6.35 7.41 25.46
N TRP A 132 -5.08 7.06 25.53
CA TRP A 132 -4.40 6.76 26.80
C TRP A 132 -4.34 7.99 27.70
N ASP A 133 -3.99 9.15 27.15
CA ASP A 133 -3.94 10.41 27.89
C ASP A 133 -5.32 10.78 28.45
N GLN A 134 -6.40 10.57 27.69
CA GLN A 134 -7.78 10.74 28.17
C GLN A 134 -8.14 9.77 29.31
N VAL A 135 -7.77 8.48 29.20
CA VAL A 135 -8.02 7.50 30.25
C VAL A 135 -7.27 7.87 31.53
N GLN A 136 -6.02 8.32 31.42
CA GLN A 136 -5.23 8.75 32.58
C GLN A 136 -5.81 10.01 33.21
N GLN A 137 -6.20 11.01 32.42
CA GLN A 137 -6.90 12.20 32.92
C GLN A 137 -8.17 11.81 33.69
N ARG A 138 -8.99 10.91 33.13
CA ARG A 138 -10.20 10.43 33.83
C ARG A 138 -9.88 9.75 35.16
N ARG A 139 -8.82 8.94 35.24
CA ARG A 139 -8.38 8.31 36.50
C ARG A 139 -7.95 9.33 37.55
N MET A 140 -7.34 10.45 37.12
CA MET A 140 -6.94 11.53 38.03
C MET A 140 -8.15 12.30 38.57
N PHE A 141 -9.16 12.56 37.75
CA PHE A 141 -10.36 13.33 38.15
C PHE A 141 -11.45 12.49 38.81
N TYR A 142 -11.55 11.21 38.44
CA TYR A 142 -12.49 10.24 38.98
C TYR A 142 -11.72 8.98 39.38
N PRO A 143 -10.98 9.01 40.51
CA PRO A 143 -10.43 7.79 41.07
C PRO A 143 -11.61 6.90 41.44
N LEU A 144 -11.95 5.93 40.58
CA LEU A 144 -12.80 4.82 40.97
C LEU A 144 -12.05 4.13 42.12
N THR A 145 -12.44 4.45 43.34
CA THR A 145 -12.08 3.64 44.49
C THR A 145 -12.53 2.22 44.14
N PRO A 146 -11.66 1.20 44.21
CA PRO A 146 -12.15 -0.16 44.17
C PRO A 146 -13.12 -0.26 45.35
N SER A 147 -14.41 -0.37 45.05
CA SER A 147 -15.42 -0.65 46.07
C SER A 147 -15.00 -1.97 46.70
N SER A 148 -14.34 -1.90 47.86
CA SER A 148 -13.94 -3.02 48.69
C SER A 148 -15.16 -3.65 49.38
N THR A 149 -16.24 -3.84 48.64
CA THR A 149 -17.33 -4.71 49.05
C THR A 149 -17.17 -5.98 48.22
N PRO A 150 -16.59 -7.06 48.78
CA PRO A 150 -16.75 -8.36 48.17
C PRO A 150 -18.27 -8.60 48.12
N ARG A 151 -18.87 -8.50 46.93
CA ARG A 151 -20.22 -9.03 46.71
C ARG A 151 -20.09 -10.55 46.66
N THR A 152 -19.84 -11.16 47.81
CA THR A 152 -20.05 -12.58 48.08
C THR A 152 -21.55 -12.81 48.24
N THR A 153 -22.33 -12.58 47.18
CA THR A 153 -23.58 -13.33 47.02
C THR A 153 -23.22 -14.49 46.10
N PRO A 154 -23.08 -15.73 46.62
CA PRO A 154 -22.94 -16.88 45.74
C PRO A 154 -24.14 -16.90 44.81
N LEU A 155 -23.88 -16.99 43.50
CA LEU A 155 -24.91 -17.29 42.50
C LEU A 155 -25.39 -18.72 42.78
N SER A 156 -26.28 -18.85 43.76
CA SER A 156 -26.96 -20.10 44.05
C SER A 156 -28.05 -20.26 43.01
N ALA A 157 -27.89 -21.28 42.15
CA ALA A 157 -28.83 -21.64 41.08
C ALA A 157 -30.21 -22.11 41.58
N GLY A 158 -30.56 -21.85 42.85
CA GLY A 158 -31.83 -22.20 43.49
C GLY A 158 -32.62 -21.01 44.05
N SER A 159 -32.23 -19.76 43.77
CA SER A 159 -33.03 -18.60 44.17
C SER A 159 -34.32 -18.50 43.35
N LYS A 160 -35.48 -18.48 44.03
CA LYS A 160 -36.83 -18.32 43.44
C LYS A 160 -37.24 -16.86 43.23
N GLU A 161 -36.29 -15.92 43.24
CA GLU A 161 -36.58 -14.47 43.19
C GLU A 161 -36.37 -13.85 41.80
N PHE A 162 -36.26 -14.67 40.75
CA PHE A 162 -36.37 -14.16 39.39
C PHE A 162 -37.84 -14.13 38.96
N VAL A 163 -38.55 -13.08 39.36
CA VAL A 163 -39.85 -12.73 38.79
C VAL A 163 -39.63 -11.54 37.83
N PRO A 164 -39.75 -11.72 36.51
CA PRO A 164 -39.80 -10.59 35.59
C PRO A 164 -41.16 -9.90 35.78
N SER A 165 -41.18 -8.78 36.50
CA SER A 165 -42.40 -7.97 36.62
C SER A 165 -42.60 -7.15 35.36
N GLU A 166 -43.54 -7.60 34.53
CA GLU A 166 -44.10 -6.84 33.42
C GLU A 166 -45.10 -5.77 33.91
N THR A 167 -44.93 -4.57 33.37
CA THR A 167 -45.89 -3.46 33.22
C THR A 167 -46.39 -2.73 34.49
N ARG A 168 -46.21 -1.40 34.53
CA ARG A 168 -47.28 -0.43 34.24
C ARG A 168 -46.84 1.01 34.55
N SER A 169 -47.11 1.87 33.58
CA SER A 169 -46.97 3.32 33.53
C SER A 169 -47.89 4.05 34.52
N GLU A 170 -47.41 5.14 35.13
CA GLU A 170 -48.12 6.43 35.33
C GLU A 170 -47.23 7.48 36.07
N ASN A 171 -46.71 8.47 35.31
CA ASN A 171 -46.63 9.95 35.52
C ASN A 171 -46.69 10.50 36.97
N SER A 172 -45.95 11.52 37.46
CA SER A 172 -45.12 12.66 36.99
C SER A 172 -44.74 13.50 38.26
N PRO A 173 -44.13 14.72 38.26
CA PRO A 173 -43.09 15.37 37.45
C PRO A 173 -41.86 15.81 38.30
N GLY A 174 -40.70 16.01 37.66
CA GLY A 174 -39.51 16.57 38.33
C GLY A 174 -38.33 16.84 37.39
N HIS A 175 -38.56 17.66 36.37
CA HIS A 175 -37.61 18.43 35.56
C HIS A 175 -36.10 18.09 35.64
N ILE A 176 -35.61 17.27 34.70
CA ILE A 176 -34.28 17.44 34.10
C ILE A 176 -34.43 17.35 32.58
N GLN A 177 -34.01 18.42 31.92
CA GLN A 177 -34.06 18.68 30.49
C GLN A 177 -33.11 17.76 29.69
N PRO A 178 -33.60 17.02 28.66
CA PRO A 178 -32.76 16.32 27.69
C PRO A 178 -32.47 17.16 26.43
N CYS A 179 -31.28 16.95 25.87
CA CYS A 179 -30.86 17.34 24.52
C CYS A 179 -31.89 17.01 23.42
N PRO A 180 -31.87 17.79 22.33
CA PRO A 180 -31.96 17.21 21.00
C PRO A 180 -30.73 17.55 20.13
N SER A 181 -30.02 16.49 19.75
CA SER A 181 -29.20 16.47 18.53
C SER A 181 -30.16 16.34 17.35
N GLU A 182 -30.29 17.40 16.54
CA GLU A 182 -30.92 17.30 15.23
C GLU A 182 -29.95 16.63 14.25
N ALA A 183 -30.07 15.31 14.12
CA ALA A 183 -29.58 14.60 12.95
C ALA A 183 -30.64 14.73 11.84
N LYS A 184 -30.33 15.54 10.81
CA LYS A 184 -31.09 15.57 9.56
C LYS A 184 -31.14 14.17 8.94
N PRO A 185 -32.32 13.67 8.53
CA PRO A 185 -32.39 12.49 7.67
C PRO A 185 -31.81 12.88 6.31
N ARG A 186 -30.66 12.28 5.94
CA ARG A 186 -30.18 12.30 4.57
C ARG A 186 -31.04 11.33 3.77
N VAL A 187 -31.76 11.87 2.79
CA VAL A 187 -32.40 11.11 1.72
C VAL A 187 -31.33 10.24 1.07
N LEU A 188 -31.54 8.93 1.04
CA LEU A 188 -30.74 7.99 0.27
C LEU A 188 -31.03 8.28 -1.20
N ASP A 189 -30.03 8.77 -1.92
CA ASP A 189 -30.07 8.85 -3.38
C ASP A 189 -29.91 7.42 -3.91
N THR A 190 -30.93 6.95 -4.62
CA THR A 190 -30.98 5.63 -5.23
C THR A 190 -29.86 5.50 -6.27
N VAL A 191 -28.97 4.54 -6.07
CA VAL A 191 -28.02 4.08 -7.08
C VAL A 191 -28.82 3.52 -8.25
N VAL A 192 -28.68 4.13 -9.44
CA VAL A 192 -29.13 3.52 -10.69
C VAL A 192 -28.25 2.30 -10.94
N GLU A 193 -28.84 1.11 -10.85
CA GLU A 193 -28.24 -0.13 -11.34
C GLU A 193 -27.96 0.04 -12.85
N VAL A 194 -26.68 0.05 -13.23
CA VAL A 194 -26.30 -0.22 -14.61
C VAL A 194 -26.43 -1.72 -14.81
N GLN A 195 -27.44 -2.08 -15.59
CA GLN A 195 -27.67 -3.40 -16.12
C GLN A 195 -26.41 -3.91 -16.83
N GLU A 196 -25.79 -4.98 -16.30
CA GLU A 196 -24.89 -5.81 -17.08
C GLU A 196 -25.69 -6.48 -18.20
N GLY A 197 -25.25 -6.25 -19.43
CA GLY A 197 -25.82 -6.83 -20.65
C GLY A 197 -24.71 -7.26 -21.60
N GLU A 198 -24.38 -8.55 -21.48
CA GLU A 198 -24.10 -9.50 -22.55
C GLU A 198 -22.88 -9.30 -23.46
N GLU A 199 -21.98 -10.29 -23.37
CA GLU A 199 -20.96 -10.64 -24.34
C GLU A 199 -21.61 -11.11 -25.65
N GLU A 200 -21.28 -10.48 -26.79
CA GLU A 200 -21.34 -11.15 -28.08
C GLU A 200 -19.98 -11.07 -28.79
N ASP A 201 -19.40 -12.26 -28.86
CA ASP A 201 -18.24 -12.65 -29.62
C ASP A 201 -18.61 -12.72 -31.11
N ALA A 202 -17.97 -11.91 -31.95
CA ALA A 202 -17.97 -12.12 -33.40
C ALA A 202 -16.66 -11.62 -34.01
N ASN A 203 -15.66 -12.48 -33.94
CA ASN A 203 -14.63 -12.57 -34.96
C ASN A 203 -15.28 -12.76 -36.34
N GLU A 204 -15.14 -11.79 -37.25
CA GLU A 204 -15.02 -12.13 -38.66
C GLU A 204 -14.09 -11.15 -39.38
N ILE A 205 -12.84 -11.59 -39.48
CA ILE A 205 -11.85 -11.12 -40.44
C ILE A 205 -12.29 -11.66 -41.80
N ILE A 206 -12.65 -10.78 -42.75
CA ILE A 206 -12.57 -11.10 -44.17
C ILE A 206 -11.65 -10.07 -44.83
N ILE A 207 -10.45 -10.57 -45.14
CA ILE A 207 -9.48 -10.01 -46.05
C ILE A 207 -9.93 -10.40 -47.46
N ASN A 208 -10.02 -9.43 -48.38
CA ASN A 208 -9.92 -9.53 -49.85
C ASN A 208 -9.71 -8.06 -50.30
N THR A 209 -8.55 -7.53 -50.67
CA THR A 209 -7.62 -7.85 -51.77
C THR A 209 -8.32 -8.20 -53.09
N GLU A 210 -8.41 -7.21 -53.97
CA GLU A 210 -8.33 -7.29 -55.46
C GLU A 210 -8.47 -5.82 -55.95
N GLU A 211 -7.37 -5.18 -56.36
CA GLU A 211 -6.82 -5.16 -57.71
C GLU A 211 -7.73 -4.47 -58.76
N GLU A 212 -7.09 -3.53 -59.46
CA GLU A 212 -7.32 -3.22 -60.87
C GLU A 212 -8.62 -2.50 -61.26
N ASN A 213 -8.49 -1.20 -61.49
CA ASN A 213 -9.10 -0.61 -62.68
C ASN A 213 -8.15 0.43 -63.29
N ARG A 214 -7.32 -0.09 -64.20
CA ARG A 214 -6.66 0.67 -65.27
C ARG A 214 -7.72 1.23 -66.23
N LEU A 215 -7.49 2.47 -66.65
CA LEU A 215 -7.62 3.02 -68.01
C LEU A 215 -8.95 2.82 -68.75
N GLU A 216 -9.56 3.92 -69.18
CA GLU A 216 -9.44 4.41 -70.57
C GLU A 216 -9.98 5.85 -70.68
N PRO A 217 -9.49 6.64 -71.66
CA PRO A 217 -9.86 8.02 -71.91
C PRO A 217 -11.08 8.12 -72.84
N ARG A 218 -11.73 9.28 -72.88
CA ARG A 218 -12.58 9.67 -74.01
C ARG A 218 -12.40 11.15 -74.34
N ASP A 219 -11.81 11.32 -75.52
CA ASP A 219 -12.02 12.32 -76.58
C ASP A 219 -11.94 13.82 -76.25
#